data_AF-A0A4Y9JA54-F1
#
_entry.id   AF-A0A4Y9JA54-F1
#
_cell.length_a   1.000
_cell.length_b   1.000
_cell.length_c   1.000
_cell.angle_alpha   90.00
_cell.angle_beta   90.00
_cell.angle_gamma   90.00
#
_symmetry.space_group_name_H-M   'P 1'
#
loop_
_entity.id
_entity.type
_entity.pdbx_description
1 polymer ?
#
loop_
_entity_poly.entity_id
_entity_poly.type
_entity_poly.pdbx_seq_one_letter_code
_entity_poly.pdbx_strand_id
1 'polypeptide(L)'
;MLSDRYKPFNIPEKFNRPIQTKAFPQTYENYYLSFYDIDLVKDLIDYWGLLYVQPKKDSELKYVEHFRDKNFDNDDHRQNAIKKATRQEARQPFFDELTTRTVKDMTENVRWIAELVVMTSYAQLVI
;
A
#
# COMPACT_ATOMS: atom_id res chain seq x y z
N MET A 1 21.07 -28.27 -1.48
CA MET A 1 20.66 -27.38 -0.38
C MET A 1 20.53 -25.96 -0.92
N LEU A 2 19.35 -25.60 -1.44
CA LEU A 2 19.02 -24.26 -1.96
C LEU A 2 17.96 -23.55 -1.08
N SER A 3 17.36 -24.29 -0.14
CA SER A 3 16.27 -23.83 0.73
C SER A 3 16.68 -22.76 1.75
N ASP A 4 17.95 -22.74 2.17
CA ASP A 4 18.42 -21.79 3.20
C ASP A 4 18.76 -20.40 2.66
N ARG A 5 18.76 -20.21 1.33
CA ARG A 5 19.00 -18.89 0.70
C ARG A 5 17.76 -18.01 0.64
N TYR A 6 16.59 -18.56 0.92
CA TYR A 6 15.32 -17.83 1.04
C TYR A 6 14.79 -17.95 2.47
N LYS A 7 15.55 -17.46 3.45
CA LYS A 7 14.87 -16.94 4.63
C LYS A 7 13.94 -15.85 4.11
N PRO A 8 12.61 -15.91 4.37
CA PRO A 8 11.73 -14.83 3.99
C PRO A 8 12.37 -13.56 4.52
N PHE A 9 12.53 -12.58 3.63
CA PHE A 9 12.91 -11.22 4.01
C PHE A 9 12.15 -10.84 5.29
N ASN A 10 12.76 -10.03 6.17
CA ASN A 10 12.15 -9.49 7.39
C ASN A 10 10.87 -8.68 7.06
N ILE A 11 9.80 -9.37 6.65
CA ILE A 11 8.48 -8.83 6.37
C ILE A 11 7.86 -8.67 7.76
N PRO A 12 7.55 -7.42 8.18
CA PRO A 12 6.86 -7.19 9.45
C PRO A 12 5.67 -8.12 9.61
N GLU A 13 5.45 -8.65 10.81
CA GLU A 13 4.41 -9.65 11.08
C GLU A 13 3.02 -9.18 10.65
N LYS A 14 2.74 -7.86 10.74
CA LYS A 14 1.51 -7.24 10.23
C LYS A 14 1.24 -7.48 8.73
N PHE A 15 2.28 -7.81 7.97
CA PHE A 15 2.22 -8.12 6.55
C PHE A 15 2.33 -9.63 6.25
N ASN A 16 2.51 -10.47 7.26
CA ASN A 16 2.66 -11.90 7.08
C ASN A 16 1.27 -12.55 6.88
N ARG A 17 0.75 -12.47 5.65
CA ARG A 17 -0.48 -13.15 5.24
C ARG A 17 -0.15 -14.33 4.33
N PRO A 18 -0.84 -15.47 4.47
CA PRO A 18 -0.66 -16.58 3.53
C PRO A 18 -1.01 -16.10 2.13
N ILE A 19 -0.03 -16.18 1.21
CA ILE A 19 -0.25 -15.88 -0.20
C ILE A 19 -1.25 -16.92 -0.72
N GLN A 20 -2.42 -16.46 -1.15
CA GLN A 20 -3.40 -17.32 -1.79
C GLN A 20 -3.26 -17.10 -3.29
N THR A 21 -2.70 -18.08 -3.99
CA THR A 21 -2.77 -18.13 -5.45
C THR A 21 -4.21 -18.38 -5.88
N LYS A 22 -5.05 -17.32 -5.85
CA LYS A 22 -6.38 -17.34 -6.43
C LYS A 22 -6.25 -17.12 -7.93
N ALA A 23 -6.84 -18.03 -8.70
CA ALA A 23 -7.11 -17.75 -10.10
C ALA A 23 -8.13 -16.61 -10.17
N PHE A 24 -7.86 -15.61 -10.99
CA PHE A 24 -8.83 -14.54 -11.24
C PHE A 24 -10.05 -15.12 -11.96
N PRO A 25 -11.28 -14.77 -11.54
CA PRO A 25 -12.48 -15.18 -12.25
C PRO A 25 -12.49 -14.59 -13.67
N GLN A 26 -13.23 -15.23 -14.59
CA GLN A 26 -13.46 -14.62 -15.89
C GLN A 26 -14.11 -13.24 -15.69
N THR A 27 -13.67 -12.25 -16.47
CA THR A 27 -14.16 -10.86 -16.40
C THR A 27 -13.85 -10.11 -15.10
N TYR A 28 -12.88 -10.56 -14.30
CA TYR A 28 -12.44 -9.88 -13.06
C TYR A 28 -12.11 -8.39 -13.25
N GLU A 29 -11.73 -8.00 -14.46
CA GLU A 29 -11.44 -6.62 -14.83
C GLU A 29 -12.64 -5.68 -14.59
N ASN A 30 -13.87 -6.20 -14.58
CA ASN A 30 -15.08 -5.42 -14.30
C ASN A 30 -15.38 -5.24 -12.80
N TYR A 31 -14.61 -5.84 -11.90
CA TYR A 31 -14.85 -5.79 -10.46
C TYR A 31 -14.10 -4.64 -9.79
N TYR A 32 -14.61 -4.21 -8.64
CA TYR A 32 -13.96 -3.32 -7.69
C TYR A 32 -13.13 -4.12 -6.68
N LEU A 33 -12.28 -3.42 -5.93
CA LEU A 33 -11.58 -3.98 -4.79
C LEU A 33 -12.31 -3.66 -3.49
N SER A 34 -12.52 -4.68 -2.68
CA SER A 34 -12.85 -4.56 -1.26
C SER A 34 -11.62 -4.90 -0.44
N PHE A 35 -11.19 -3.97 0.40
CA PHE A 35 -10.01 -4.12 1.26
C PHE A 35 -10.43 -4.53 2.66
N TYR A 36 -9.70 -5.47 3.26
CA TYR A 36 -9.89 -5.78 4.68
C TYR A 36 -9.44 -4.62 5.57
N ASP A 37 -8.32 -3.99 5.20
CA ASP A 37 -7.73 -2.84 5.86
C ASP A 37 -6.95 -2.04 4.80
N ILE A 38 -7.52 -0.92 4.37
CA ILE A 38 -6.92 -0.08 3.34
C ILE A 38 -5.66 0.63 3.84
N ASP A 39 -5.58 0.95 5.13
CA ASP A 39 -4.41 1.62 5.69
C ASP A 39 -3.23 0.64 5.78
N LEU A 40 -3.50 -0.63 6.06
CA LEU A 40 -2.50 -1.70 5.93
C LEU A 40 -2.00 -1.86 4.49
N VAL A 41 -2.89 -1.73 3.50
CA VAL A 41 -2.50 -1.79 2.07
C VAL A 41 -1.64 -0.60 1.67
N LYS A 42 -1.99 0.62 2.11
CA LYS A 42 -1.15 1.81 1.90
C LYS A 42 0.22 1.66 2.54
N ASP A 43 0.28 1.07 3.73
CA ASP A 43 1.51 0.74 4.43
C ASP A 43 2.35 -0.28 3.68
N LEU A 44 1.72 -1.31 3.11
CA LEU A 44 2.39 -2.33 2.29
C LEU A 44 3.00 -1.71 1.04
N ILE A 45 2.24 -0.87 0.33
CA ILE A 45 2.67 -0.14 -0.87
C ILE A 45 3.87 0.76 -0.54
N ASP A 46 3.83 1.50 0.58
CA ASP A 46 4.97 2.34 0.99
C ASP A 46 6.19 1.50 1.39
N TYR A 47 5.98 0.40 2.14
CA TYR A 47 7.05 -0.50 2.57
C TYR A 47 7.77 -1.18 1.39
N TRP A 48 7.04 -1.59 0.36
CA TRP A 48 7.61 -2.16 -0.86
C TRP A 48 8.07 -1.12 -1.88
N GLY A 49 7.91 0.18 -1.60
CA GLY A 49 8.33 1.25 -2.51
C GLY A 49 7.53 1.32 -3.81
N LEU A 50 6.31 0.77 -3.81
CA LEU A 50 5.45 0.70 -4.98
C LEU A 50 4.81 2.08 -5.29
N LEU A 51 4.41 2.27 -6.54
CA LEU A 51 3.75 3.50 -7.02
C LEU A 51 4.49 4.76 -6.58
N TYR A 52 5.82 4.77 -6.70
CA TYR A 52 6.63 5.88 -6.21
C TYR A 52 6.27 7.20 -6.90
N VAL A 53 6.01 8.21 -6.09
CA VAL A 53 5.82 9.61 -6.51
C VAL A 53 6.68 10.46 -5.59
N GLN A 54 7.48 11.34 -6.18
CA GLN A 54 8.24 12.30 -5.41
C GLN A 54 7.25 13.28 -4.73
N PRO A 55 7.27 13.41 -3.40
CA PRO A 55 6.41 14.36 -2.73
C PRO A 55 6.71 15.80 -3.13
N LYS A 56 5.69 16.66 -3.09
CA LYS A 56 5.86 18.09 -3.37
C LYS A 56 6.82 18.71 -2.35
N LYS A 57 7.63 19.66 -2.81
CA LYS A 57 8.45 20.48 -1.93
C LYS A 57 7.57 21.09 -0.82
N ASP A 58 8.07 21.06 0.42
CA ASP A 58 7.42 21.63 1.61
C ASP A 58 6.14 20.92 2.09
N SER A 59 5.72 19.82 1.46
CA SER A 59 4.55 19.04 1.91
C SER A 59 4.73 18.41 3.31
N GLU A 60 5.96 18.27 3.78
CA GLU A 60 6.27 17.83 5.14
C GLU A 60 5.81 18.83 6.21
N LEU A 61 5.77 20.14 5.91
CA LEU A 61 5.41 21.19 6.88
C LEU A 61 4.01 20.99 7.46
N LYS A 62 3.06 20.56 6.61
CA LYS A 62 1.69 20.22 7.01
C LYS A 62 1.67 19.14 8.10
N TYR A 63 2.54 18.14 7.98
CA TYR A 63 2.61 17.03 8.92
C TYR A 63 3.45 17.33 10.15
N VAL A 64 4.44 18.23 10.05
CA VAL A 64 5.18 18.74 11.21
C VAL A 64 4.21 19.37 12.22
N GLU A 65 3.29 20.21 11.75
CA GLU A 65 2.26 20.81 12.60
C GLU A 65 1.26 19.75 13.11
N HIS A 66 0.77 18.88 12.21
CA HIS A 66 -0.21 17.85 12.57
C HIS A 66 0.31 16.82 13.59
N PHE A 67 1.61 16.57 13.61
CA PHE A 67 2.26 15.63 14.52
C PHE A 67 2.87 16.30 15.77
N ARG A 68 2.74 17.62 15.93
CA ARG A 68 3.30 18.35 17.07
C ARG A 68 2.76 17.86 18.42
N ASP A 69 1.48 17.50 18.47
CA ASP A 69 0.79 17.11 19.70
C ASP A 69 0.70 15.59 19.89
N LYS A 70 1.33 14.80 19.01
CA LYS A 70 1.35 13.33 19.15
C LYS A 70 2.56 12.88 19.96
N ASN A 71 2.36 11.88 20.81
CA ASN A 71 3.45 11.24 21.54
C ASN A 71 4.26 10.35 20.59
N PHE A 72 5.53 10.68 20.41
CA PHE A 72 6.50 9.85 19.70
C PHE A 72 7.63 9.47 20.66
N ASP A 73 8.16 8.26 20.47
CA ASP A 73 9.25 7.74 21.30
C ASP A 73 10.54 8.55 21.16
N ASN A 74 10.83 9.07 19.96
CA ASN A 74 11.98 9.92 19.67
C ASN A 74 11.77 10.78 18.41
N ASP A 75 12.70 11.71 18.17
CA ASP A 75 12.65 12.61 17.01
C ASP A 75 12.70 11.86 15.68
N ASP A 76 13.53 10.82 15.58
CA ASP A 76 13.64 10.00 14.36
C ASP A 76 12.32 9.31 14.00
N HIS A 77 11.60 8.80 15.00
CA HIS A 77 10.29 8.19 14.82
C HIS A 77 9.28 9.22 14.31
N ARG A 78 9.30 10.46 14.84
CA ARG A 78 8.49 11.58 14.34
C ARG A 78 8.83 11.92 12.89
N GLN A 79 10.11 12.07 12.56
CA GLN A 79 10.56 12.40 11.19
C GLN A 79 10.17 11.30 10.19
N ASN A 80 10.29 10.04 10.58
CA ASN A 80 9.89 8.91 9.74
C ASN A 80 8.36 8.89 9.52
N ALA A 81 7.57 9.22 10.54
CA ALA A 81 6.11 9.34 10.42
C ALA A 81 5.71 10.48 9.49
N ILE A 82 6.35 11.65 9.59
CA ILE A 82 6.16 12.80 8.69
C ILE A 82 6.43 12.38 7.25
N LYS A 83 7.62 11.82 6.97
CA LYS A 83 8.00 11.39 5.63
C LYS A 83 7.05 10.35 5.06
N LYS A 84 6.60 9.39 5.87
CA LYS A 84 5.62 8.38 5.47
C LYS A 84 4.28 9.02 5.08
N ALA A 85 3.73 9.91 5.91
CA ALA A 85 2.47 10.57 5.63
C ALA A 85 2.53 11.40 4.34
N THR A 86 3.60 12.16 4.17
CA THR A 86 3.90 12.93 2.96
C THR A 86 3.98 12.04 1.70
N ARG A 87 4.65 10.90 1.80
CA ARG A 87 4.72 9.92 0.72
C ARG A 87 3.38 9.25 0.40
N GLN A 88 2.54 9.00 1.40
CA GLN A 88 1.20 8.46 1.18
C GLN A 88 0.28 9.49 0.53
N GLU A 89 0.33 10.76 0.94
CA GLU A 89 -0.44 11.84 0.30
C GLU A 89 -0.06 12.03 -1.17
N ALA A 90 1.24 11.95 -1.49
CA ALA A 90 1.69 12.02 -2.88
C ALA A 90 1.10 10.89 -3.76
N ARG A 91 0.76 9.74 -3.16
CA ARG A 91 0.15 8.58 -3.83
C ARG A 91 -1.37 8.55 -3.76
N GLN A 92 -2.00 9.55 -3.15
CA GLN A 92 -3.44 9.59 -2.97
C GLN A 92 -4.24 9.33 -4.27
N PRO A 93 -3.86 9.89 -5.44
CA PRO A 93 -4.58 9.59 -6.69
C PRO A 93 -4.63 8.10 -7.04
N PHE A 94 -3.57 7.34 -6.72
CA PHE A 94 -3.55 5.90 -6.96
C PHE A 94 -4.38 5.12 -5.94
N PHE A 95 -4.42 5.58 -4.68
CA PHE A 95 -5.30 5.01 -3.67
C PHE A 95 -6.77 5.28 -3.98
N ASP A 96 -7.09 6.45 -4.55
CA ASP A 96 -8.42 6.77 -5.03
C ASP A 96 -8.80 5.84 -6.19
N GLU A 97 -7.90 5.62 -7.16
CA GLU A 97 -8.12 4.63 -8.23
C GLU A 97 -8.40 3.23 -7.66
N LEU A 98 -7.56 2.75 -6.74
CA LEU A 98 -7.70 1.43 -6.11
C LEU A 98 -9.04 1.23 -5.39
N THR A 99 -9.60 2.29 -4.81
CA THR A 99 -10.79 2.22 -3.95
C THR A 99 -12.10 2.58 -4.66
N THR A 100 -12.03 3.27 -5.79
CA THR A 100 -13.23 3.84 -6.46
C THR A 100 -13.44 3.34 -7.88
N ARG A 101 -12.46 2.67 -8.50
CA ARG A 101 -12.54 2.22 -9.89
C ARG A 101 -12.60 0.71 -10.01
N THR A 102 -13.17 0.25 -11.12
CA THR A 102 -13.02 -1.15 -11.53
C THR A 102 -11.60 -1.41 -12.03
N VAL A 103 -11.16 -2.66 -11.98
CA VAL A 103 -9.79 -3.06 -12.38
C VAL A 103 -9.44 -2.64 -13.82
N LYS A 104 -10.40 -2.67 -14.77
CA LYS A 104 -10.20 -2.20 -16.15
C LYS A 104 -10.00 -0.69 -16.26
N ASP A 105 -10.60 0.10 -15.36
CA ASP A 105 -10.59 1.57 -15.40
C ASP A 105 -9.39 2.17 -14.64
N MET A 106 -8.59 1.32 -14.00
CA MET A 106 -7.32 1.69 -13.36
C MET A 106 -6.22 1.87 -14.40
N THR A 107 -5.30 2.79 -14.11
CA THR A 107 -4.02 2.89 -14.83
C THR A 107 -3.23 1.59 -14.69
N GLU A 108 -2.36 1.29 -15.66
CA GLU A 108 -1.63 0.02 -15.72
C GLU A 108 -0.90 -0.31 -14.41
N ASN A 109 -0.12 0.63 -13.87
CA ASN A 109 0.60 0.43 -12.62
C ASN A 109 -0.35 0.15 -11.45
N VAL A 110 -1.48 0.83 -11.38
CA VAL A 110 -2.47 0.62 -10.31
C VAL A 110 -3.15 -0.74 -10.44
N ARG A 111 -3.45 -1.16 -11.68
CA ARG A 111 -4.00 -2.49 -11.98
C ARG A 111 -3.07 -3.61 -11.53
N TRP A 112 -1.76 -3.49 -11.80
CA TRP A 112 -0.77 -4.44 -11.32
C TRP A 112 -0.77 -4.55 -9.79
N ILE A 113 -0.90 -3.41 -9.09
CA ILE A 113 -1.02 -3.42 -7.63
C ILE A 113 -2.34 -4.05 -7.18
N ALA A 114 -3.46 -3.73 -7.85
CA ALA A 114 -4.77 -4.33 -7.59
C ALA A 114 -4.73 -5.87 -7.64
N GLU A 115 -4.13 -6.41 -8.69
CA GLU A 115 -3.97 -7.85 -8.87
C GLU A 115 -3.08 -8.44 -7.75
N LEU A 116 -1.95 -7.79 -7.46
CA LEU A 116 -1.03 -8.22 -6.42
C LEU A 116 -1.67 -8.25 -5.03
N VAL A 117 -2.46 -7.24 -4.65
CA VAL A 117 -3.13 -7.20 -3.34
C VAL A 117 -4.25 -8.24 -3.23
N VAL A 118 -4.87 -8.63 -4.35
CA VAL A 118 -5.81 -9.75 -4.39
C VAL A 118 -5.09 -11.09 -4.23
N MET A 119 -4.00 -11.32 -4.97
CA MET A 119 -3.18 -12.53 -4.88
C MET A 119 -2.54 -12.72 -3.49
N THR A 120 -2.27 -11.61 -2.78
CA THR A 120 -1.71 -11.63 -1.43
C THR A 120 -2.77 -11.56 -0.34
N SER A 121 -4.07 -11.65 -0.69
CA SER A 121 -5.20 -11.63 0.26
C SER A 121 -5.29 -10.37 1.14
N TYR A 122 -4.84 -9.23 0.62
CA TYR A 122 -5.08 -7.91 1.20
C TYR A 122 -6.36 -7.25 0.67
N ALA A 123 -6.85 -7.72 -0.47
CA ALA A 123 -8.13 -7.33 -1.04
C ALA A 123 -8.91 -8.54 -1.58
N GLN A 124 -10.19 -8.32 -1.83
CA GLN A 124 -11.07 -9.21 -2.58
C GLN A 124 -11.69 -8.46 -3.75
N LEU A 125 -12.03 -9.18 -4.80
CA LEU A 125 -12.81 -8.63 -5.90
C LEU A 125 -14.30 -8.66 -5.54
N VAL A 126 -14.99 -7.54 -5.77
CA VAL A 126 -16.43 -7.38 -5.52
C VAL A 126 -17.10 -6.70 -6.70
N ILE A 127 -18.40 -6.96 -6.87
CA ILE A 127 -19.23 -6.39 -7.95
C ILE A 127 -19.54 -4.93 -7.66
#